data_AF-A0A1M5WGK6-F1
#
_entry.id   AF-A0A1M5WGK6-F1
#
_cell.length_a   1.000
_cell.length_b   1.000
_cell.length_c   1.000
_cell.angle_alpha   90.00
_cell.angle_beta   90.00
_cell.angle_gamma   90.00
#
_symmetry.space_group_name_H-M   'P 1'
#
loop_
_entity.id
_entity.type
_entity.pdbx_description
1 polymer ?
#
loop_
_entity_poly.entity_id
_entity_poly.type
_entity_poly.pdbx_seq_one_letter_code
_entity_poly.pdbx_strand_id
1 'polypeptide(L)'
;MNAEYSNINSYDSIQVHGGSGYMLEYACQRLYRDARITSIYEGTTQLQVVAALPHITTGTYTSMLDELEAAAVAPEFESLKARAKAMDDKFKAAIDYVKAAENNEFLDLCSRRLYEMAGNCVMAQLLIRDASANAELFGKSAKVYLNLAEAEVMKHSNFIMGMTAEQIADYKA
;
A
#
# COMPACT_ATOMS: atom_id res chain seq x y z
N MET A 1 3.95 3.99 -4.86
CA MET A 1 3.81 3.98 -3.39
C MET A 1 4.86 4.88 -2.72
N ASN A 2 6.16 4.64 -2.94
CA ASN A 2 7.25 5.37 -2.26
C ASN A 2 7.26 6.90 -2.48
N ALA A 3 6.99 7.37 -3.70
CA ALA A 3 6.92 8.80 -4.01
C ALA A 3 5.79 9.51 -3.23
N GLU A 4 4.61 8.88 -3.15
CA GLU A 4 3.47 9.41 -2.40
C GLU A 4 3.75 9.43 -0.89
N TYR A 5 4.36 8.37 -0.34
CA TYR A 5 4.79 8.36 1.06
C TYR A 5 5.86 9.42 1.36
N SER A 6 6.77 9.70 0.42
CA SER A 6 7.74 10.79 0.57
C SER A 6 7.06 12.15 0.71
N ASN A 7 5.99 12.39 -0.07
CA ASN A 7 5.18 13.59 0.04
C ASN A 7 4.49 13.70 1.41
N ILE A 8 3.89 12.61 1.88
CA ILE A 8 3.22 12.57 3.19
C ILE A 8 4.23 12.81 4.32
N ASN A 9 5.34 12.08 4.33
CA ASN A 9 6.35 12.18 5.40
C ASN A 9 6.99 13.58 5.46
N SER A 10 7.28 14.18 4.30
CA SER A 10 7.85 15.53 4.25
C SER A 10 6.83 16.60 4.67
N TYR A 11 5.55 16.42 4.33
CA TYR A 11 4.46 17.25 4.83
C TYR A 11 4.34 17.17 6.36
N ASP A 12 4.27 15.96 6.92
CA ASP A 12 4.17 15.75 8.37
C ASP A 12 5.40 16.28 9.11
N SER A 13 6.59 16.21 8.49
CA SER A 13 7.81 16.78 9.05
C SER A 13 7.72 18.30 9.25
N ILE A 14 7.03 19.02 8.36
CA ILE A 14 6.74 20.45 8.57
C ILE A 14 5.80 20.62 9.76
N GLN A 15 4.73 19.82 9.81
CA GLN A 15 3.72 19.90 10.86
C GLN A 15 4.31 19.70 12.27
N VAL A 16 5.27 18.79 12.42
CA VAL A 16 6.01 18.57 13.69
C VAL A 16 6.72 19.84 14.17
N HIS A 17 7.22 20.67 13.25
CA HIS A 17 7.91 21.93 13.55
C HIS A 17 6.97 23.15 13.62
N GLY A 18 5.67 22.98 13.34
CA GLY A 18 4.69 24.07 13.27
C GLY A 18 5.08 25.15 12.26
N GLY A 19 4.74 26.41 12.56
CA GLY A 19 5.05 27.55 11.68
C GLY A 19 6.55 27.69 11.36
N SER A 20 7.42 27.33 12.30
CA SER A 20 8.87 27.32 12.08
C SER A 20 9.29 26.36 10.97
N GLY A 21 8.61 25.21 10.82
CA GLY A 21 8.88 24.27 9.74
C GLY A 21 8.63 24.81 8.33
N TYR A 22 7.86 25.89 8.22
CA TYR A 22 7.59 26.58 6.96
C TYR A 22 8.62 27.66 6.62
N MET A 23 9.50 28.01 7.58
CA MET A 23 10.53 29.02 7.41
C MET A 23 11.75 28.45 6.66
N LEU A 24 12.47 29.30 5.93
CA LEU A 24 13.58 28.87 5.06
C LEU A 24 14.79 28.33 5.84
N GLU A 25 14.90 28.67 7.11
CA GLU A 25 15.94 28.21 8.04
C GLU A 25 15.82 26.71 8.34
N TYR A 26 14.65 26.10 8.13
CA TYR A 26 14.44 24.66 8.33
C TYR A 26 14.41 23.92 6.99
N ALA A 27 15.02 22.72 6.98
CA ALA A 27 15.13 21.91 5.77
C ALA A 27 13.79 21.30 5.31
N CYS A 28 12.80 21.13 6.22
CA CYS A 28 11.57 20.41 5.93
C CYS A 28 10.71 21.06 4.83
N GLN A 29 10.61 22.39 4.74
CA GLN A 29 9.91 23.04 3.61
C GLN A 29 10.57 22.74 2.26
N ARG A 30 11.91 22.61 2.22
CA ARG A 30 12.62 22.27 0.98
C ARG A 30 12.36 20.81 0.62
N LEU A 31 12.47 19.90 1.59
CA LEU A 31 12.18 18.49 1.39
C LEU A 31 10.76 18.26 0.89
N TYR A 32 9.77 19.00 1.40
CA TYR A 32 8.39 18.91 0.91
C TYR A 32 8.25 19.34 -0.55
N ARG A 33 8.89 20.44 -0.95
CA ARG A 33 8.91 20.90 -2.35
C ARG A 33 9.61 19.89 -3.26
N ASP A 34 10.77 19.38 -2.83
CA ASP A 34 11.57 18.43 -3.59
C ASP A 34 10.86 17.07 -3.72
N ALA A 35 10.18 16.61 -2.67
CA ALA A 35 9.40 15.35 -2.70
C ALA A 35 8.29 15.38 -3.75
N ARG A 36 7.73 16.57 -4.07
CA ARG A 36 6.59 16.67 -4.99
C ARG A 36 6.92 16.17 -6.39
N ILE A 37 8.12 16.45 -6.89
CA ILE A 37 8.50 16.09 -8.25
C ILE A 37 8.57 14.57 -8.46
N THR A 38 8.83 13.81 -7.39
CA THR A 38 8.98 12.35 -7.43
C THR A 38 7.70 11.61 -7.83
N SER A 39 6.54 12.25 -7.68
CA SER A 39 5.23 11.70 -8.07
C SER A 39 4.77 12.11 -9.47
N ILE A 40 5.56 12.97 -10.15
CA ILE A 40 5.18 13.62 -11.41
C ILE A 40 6.11 13.19 -12.55
N TYR A 41 7.43 13.16 -12.30
CA TYR A 41 8.41 12.77 -13.31
C TYR A 41 8.56 11.25 -13.42
N GLU A 42 9.07 10.78 -14.56
CA GLU A 42 9.26 9.35 -14.86
C GLU A 42 7.98 8.51 -14.76
N GLY A 43 6.84 9.15 -15.00
CA GLY A 43 5.52 8.55 -14.93
C GLY A 43 4.80 8.92 -13.64
N THR A 44 3.64 9.57 -13.80
CA THR A 44 2.78 9.93 -12.68
C THR A 44 2.34 8.72 -11.89
N THR A 45 1.94 8.90 -10.64
CA THR A 45 1.40 7.81 -9.81
C THR A 45 0.27 7.03 -10.51
N GLN A 46 -0.57 7.69 -11.31
CA GLN A 46 -1.61 7.00 -12.07
C GLN A 46 -1.02 6.12 -13.18
N LEU A 47 0.00 6.59 -13.90
CA LEU A 47 0.68 5.77 -14.91
C LEU A 47 1.39 4.57 -14.28
N GLN A 48 1.99 4.73 -13.10
CA GLN A 48 2.60 3.63 -12.35
C GLN A 48 1.57 2.57 -11.94
N VAL A 49 0.36 3.01 -11.54
CA VAL A 49 -0.76 2.11 -11.21
C VAL A 49 -1.20 1.32 -12.44
N VAL A 50 -1.41 2.01 -13.57
CA VAL A 50 -1.81 1.36 -14.83
C VAL A 50 -0.75 0.35 -15.28
N ALA A 51 0.54 0.68 -15.15
CA ALA A 51 1.62 -0.24 -15.49
C ALA A 51 1.69 -1.46 -14.57
N ALA A 52 1.38 -1.31 -13.29
CA ALA A 52 1.40 -2.40 -12.31
C ALA A 52 0.15 -3.30 -12.38
N LEU A 53 -0.98 -2.77 -12.87
CA LEU A 53 -2.27 -3.45 -12.82
C LEU A 53 -2.28 -4.82 -13.51
N PRO A 54 -1.67 -5.03 -14.69
CA PRO A 54 -1.58 -6.36 -15.29
C PRO A 54 -0.87 -7.37 -14.37
N HIS A 55 0.20 -6.98 -13.70
CA HIS A 55 0.93 -7.85 -12.76
C HIS A 55 0.13 -8.19 -11.51
N ILE A 56 -0.75 -7.27 -11.08
CA ILE A 56 -1.69 -7.49 -9.98
C ILE A 56 -2.76 -8.50 -10.38
N THR A 57 -3.39 -8.33 -11.55
CA THR A 57 -4.54 -9.15 -11.97
C THR A 57 -4.15 -10.51 -12.55
N THR A 58 -2.93 -10.63 -13.10
CA THR A 58 -2.38 -11.89 -13.64
C THR A 58 -1.76 -12.80 -12.58
N GLY A 59 -1.64 -12.31 -11.33
CA GLY A 59 -1.21 -13.11 -10.19
C GLY A 59 0.28 -13.08 -9.88
N THR A 60 1.08 -12.24 -10.55
CA THR A 60 2.51 -12.08 -10.20
C THR A 60 2.69 -11.72 -8.73
N TYR A 61 1.91 -10.75 -8.24
CA TYR A 61 1.97 -10.33 -6.83
C TYR A 61 1.38 -11.37 -5.88
N THR A 62 0.31 -12.10 -6.27
CA THR A 62 -0.27 -13.13 -5.40
C THR A 62 0.69 -14.31 -5.23
N SER A 63 1.37 -14.73 -6.29
CA SER A 63 2.41 -15.76 -6.21
C SER A 63 3.59 -15.32 -5.35
N MET A 64 4.03 -14.06 -5.47
CA MET A 64 5.06 -13.51 -4.59
C MET A 64 4.62 -13.51 -3.12
N LEU A 65 3.36 -13.19 -2.82
CA LEU A 65 2.83 -13.25 -1.46
C LEU A 65 2.77 -14.70 -0.96
N ASP A 66 2.32 -15.66 -1.78
CA ASP A 66 2.30 -17.08 -1.41
C ASP A 66 3.70 -17.59 -1.05
N GLU A 67 4.73 -17.18 -1.79
CA GLU A 67 6.14 -17.50 -1.48
C GLU A 67 6.60 -16.91 -0.15
N LEU A 68 6.25 -15.65 0.13
CA LEU A 68 6.57 -14.99 1.41
C LEU A 68 5.80 -15.61 2.57
N GLU A 69 4.53 -15.96 2.37
CA GLU A 69 3.67 -16.64 3.34
C GLU A 69 4.23 -18.04 3.70
N ALA A 70 4.83 -18.74 2.75
CA ALA A 70 5.43 -20.05 2.99
C ALA A 70 6.71 -20.00 3.84
N ALA A 71 7.43 -18.88 3.86
CA ALA A 71 8.68 -18.74 4.61
C ALA A 71 8.46 -18.81 6.14
N ALA A 72 9.27 -19.59 6.84
CA ALA A 72 9.21 -19.66 8.30
C ALA A 72 9.61 -18.32 8.95
N VAL A 73 8.95 -17.96 10.06
CA VAL A 73 9.24 -16.75 10.84
C VAL A 73 9.63 -17.13 12.26
N ALA A 74 10.25 -16.19 12.99
CA ALA A 74 10.58 -16.44 14.39
C ALA A 74 9.28 -16.63 15.21
N PRO A 75 9.26 -17.50 16.23
CA PRO A 75 8.04 -17.84 16.98
C PRO A 75 7.27 -16.63 17.52
N GLU A 76 7.98 -15.56 17.92
CA GLU A 76 7.38 -14.32 18.42
C GLU A 76 6.62 -13.51 17.35
N PHE A 77 6.86 -13.77 16.06
CA PHE A 77 6.21 -13.07 14.94
C PHE A 77 5.16 -13.91 14.20
N GLU A 78 4.92 -15.16 14.61
CA GLU A 78 3.86 -16.01 14.02
C GLU A 78 2.47 -15.36 14.11
N SER A 79 2.19 -14.66 15.21
CA SER A 79 0.93 -13.91 15.35
C SER A 79 0.81 -12.75 14.35
N LEU A 80 1.91 -12.07 14.03
CA LEU A 80 1.94 -11.00 13.03
C LEU A 80 1.80 -11.59 11.62
N LYS A 81 2.45 -12.72 11.35
CA LYS A 81 2.35 -13.43 10.09
C LYS A 81 0.92 -13.87 9.80
N ALA A 82 0.20 -14.40 10.80
CA ALA A 82 -1.21 -14.77 10.65
C ALA A 82 -2.10 -13.56 10.27
N ARG A 83 -1.84 -12.39 10.86
CA ARG A 83 -2.54 -11.14 10.52
C ARG A 83 -2.19 -10.63 9.12
N ALA A 84 -0.91 -10.67 8.74
CA ALA A 84 -0.47 -10.32 7.39
C ALA A 84 -1.10 -11.23 6.34
N LYS A 85 -1.17 -12.54 6.59
CA LYS A 85 -1.91 -13.48 5.75
C LYS A 85 -3.39 -13.08 5.58
N ALA A 86 -4.05 -12.67 6.66
CA ALA A 86 -5.44 -12.23 6.58
C ALA A 86 -5.62 -10.92 5.78
N MET A 87 -4.56 -10.12 5.59
CA MET A 87 -4.54 -8.99 4.64
C MET A 87 -4.39 -9.49 3.21
N ASP A 88 -3.50 -10.45 2.98
CA ASP A 88 -3.26 -11.07 1.66
C ASP A 88 -4.52 -11.75 1.13
N ASP A 89 -5.25 -12.46 2.00
CA ASP A 89 -6.52 -13.10 1.65
C ASP A 89 -7.58 -12.05 1.22
N LYS A 90 -7.62 -10.87 1.88
CA LYS A 90 -8.52 -9.77 1.48
C LYS A 90 -8.11 -9.15 0.15
N PHE A 91 -6.81 -9.03 -0.10
CA PHE A 91 -6.29 -8.54 -1.37
C PHE A 91 -6.62 -9.50 -2.52
N LYS A 92 -6.42 -10.81 -2.33
CA LYS A 92 -6.80 -11.85 -3.29
C LYS A 92 -8.30 -11.81 -3.58
N ALA A 93 -9.14 -11.72 -2.54
CA ALA A 93 -10.58 -11.56 -2.69
C ALA A 93 -10.96 -10.29 -3.47
N ALA A 94 -10.28 -9.16 -3.22
CA ALA A 94 -10.48 -7.91 -3.96
C ALA A 94 -10.16 -8.03 -5.45
N ILE A 95 -9.08 -8.72 -5.80
CA ILE A 95 -8.76 -9.01 -7.20
C ILE A 95 -9.86 -9.85 -7.83
N ASP A 96 -10.26 -10.94 -7.17
CA ASP A 96 -11.26 -11.86 -7.70
C ASP A 96 -12.62 -11.18 -7.91
N TYR A 97 -13.05 -10.36 -6.96
CA TYR A 97 -14.29 -9.59 -7.05
C TYR A 97 -14.30 -8.64 -8.25
N VAL A 98 -13.23 -7.86 -8.43
CA VAL A 98 -13.13 -6.91 -9.54
C VAL A 98 -13.05 -7.64 -10.88
N LYS A 99 -12.35 -8.77 -10.96
CA LYS A 99 -12.27 -9.60 -12.18
C LYS A 99 -13.60 -10.25 -12.52
N ALA A 100 -14.35 -10.72 -11.52
CA ALA A 100 -15.65 -11.35 -11.71
C ALA A 100 -16.71 -10.39 -12.28
N ALA A 101 -16.52 -9.08 -12.12
CA ALA A 101 -17.41 -8.08 -12.70
C ALA A 101 -17.27 -7.94 -14.23
N GLU A 102 -16.21 -8.50 -14.83
CA GLU A 102 -15.92 -8.46 -16.29
C GLU A 102 -16.06 -7.05 -16.91
N ASN A 103 -15.74 -6.01 -16.13
CA ASN A 103 -15.92 -4.61 -16.50
C ASN A 103 -14.60 -3.84 -16.37
N ASN A 104 -14.06 -3.38 -17.50
CA ASN A 104 -12.77 -2.67 -17.53
C ASN A 104 -12.83 -1.29 -16.84
N GLU A 105 -13.95 -0.57 -16.93
CA GLU A 105 -14.09 0.71 -16.23
C GLU A 105 -14.11 0.50 -14.71
N PHE A 106 -14.72 -0.60 -14.25
CA PHE A 106 -14.73 -0.97 -12.83
C PHE A 106 -13.32 -1.29 -12.34
N LEU A 107 -12.59 -2.07 -13.13
CA LEU A 107 -11.22 -2.42 -12.87
C LEU A 107 -10.32 -1.18 -12.80
N ASP A 108 -10.48 -0.24 -13.74
CA ASP A 108 -9.72 1.01 -13.76
C ASP A 108 -10.01 1.88 -12.54
N LEU A 109 -11.28 1.99 -12.11
CA LEU A 109 -11.68 2.72 -10.91
C LEU A 109 -11.06 2.12 -9.63
N CYS A 110 -11.02 0.78 -9.56
CA CYS A 110 -10.47 0.04 -8.43
C CYS A 110 -8.94 -0.11 -8.46
N SER A 111 -8.30 0.15 -9.60
CA SER A 111 -6.87 -0.11 -9.85
C SER A 111 -5.94 0.48 -8.80
N ARG A 112 -6.14 1.76 -8.43
CA ARG A 112 -5.33 2.46 -7.44
C ARG A 112 -5.42 1.80 -6.06
N ARG A 113 -6.57 1.24 -5.71
CA ARG A 113 -6.84 0.64 -4.38
C ARG A 113 -6.20 -0.73 -4.33
N LEU A 114 -6.33 -1.53 -5.39
CA LEU A 114 -5.61 -2.79 -5.55
C LEU A 114 -4.09 -2.58 -5.50
N TYR A 115 -3.57 -1.53 -6.15
CA TYR A 115 -2.16 -1.17 -6.10
C TYR A 115 -1.66 -0.86 -4.69
N GLU A 116 -2.41 -0.06 -3.92
CA GLU A 116 -2.05 0.27 -2.54
C GLU A 116 -2.18 -0.95 -1.60
N MET A 117 -3.18 -1.82 -1.81
CA MET A 117 -3.27 -3.09 -1.08
C MET A 117 -2.06 -3.98 -1.33
N ALA A 118 -1.66 -4.17 -2.61
CA ALA A 118 -0.49 -4.97 -2.98
C ALA A 118 0.78 -4.51 -2.25
N GLY A 119 1.08 -3.20 -2.27
CA GLY A 119 2.28 -2.71 -1.61
C GLY A 119 2.23 -2.85 -0.08
N ASN A 120 1.06 -2.65 0.55
CA ASN A 120 0.90 -2.85 1.99
C ASN A 120 1.12 -4.31 2.39
N CYS A 121 0.54 -5.25 1.65
CA CYS A 121 0.72 -6.69 1.83
C CYS A 121 2.19 -7.10 1.69
N VAL A 122 2.84 -6.73 0.58
CA VAL A 122 4.24 -7.09 0.32
C VAL A 122 5.16 -6.51 1.40
N MET A 123 5.00 -5.23 1.75
CA MET A 123 5.84 -4.61 2.77
C MET A 123 5.64 -5.21 4.16
N ALA A 124 4.41 -5.57 4.52
CA ALA A 124 4.14 -6.22 5.80
C ALA A 124 4.86 -7.57 5.90
N GLN A 125 4.78 -8.40 4.86
CA GLN A 125 5.46 -9.69 4.81
C GLN A 125 6.99 -9.54 4.84
N LEU A 126 7.56 -8.62 4.07
CA LEU A 126 9.00 -8.36 4.06
C LEU A 126 9.50 -7.88 5.43
N LEU A 127 8.76 -7.00 6.09
CA LEU A 127 9.17 -6.46 7.39
C LEU A 127 9.08 -7.51 8.50
N ILE A 128 8.10 -8.42 8.44
CA ILE A 128 8.01 -9.58 9.36
C ILE A 128 9.15 -10.56 9.13
N ARG A 129 9.50 -10.82 7.86
CA ARG A 129 10.65 -11.65 7.49
C ARG A 129 11.94 -11.04 8.06
N ASP A 130 12.16 -9.74 7.84
CA ASP A 130 13.37 -9.06 8.30
C ASP A 130 13.42 -8.97 9.83
N ALA A 131 12.27 -8.78 10.50
CA ALA A 131 12.15 -8.87 11.95
C ALA A 131 12.48 -10.26 12.49
N SER A 132 12.12 -11.33 11.77
CA SER A 132 12.50 -12.70 12.14
C SER A 132 14.00 -12.94 12.06
N ALA A 133 14.70 -12.26 11.15
CA ALA A 133 16.16 -12.32 11.04
C ALA A 133 16.86 -11.40 12.05
N ASN A 134 16.29 -10.24 12.36
CA ASN A 134 16.84 -9.27 13.30
C ASN A 134 15.75 -8.50 14.04
N ALA A 135 15.31 -9.07 15.17
CA ALA A 135 14.22 -8.54 15.97
C ALA A 135 14.53 -7.18 16.60
N GLU A 136 15.80 -6.89 16.91
CA GLU A 136 16.22 -5.63 17.52
C GLU A 136 16.01 -4.45 16.56
N LEU A 137 16.38 -4.62 15.29
CA LEU A 137 16.25 -3.56 14.29
C LEU A 137 14.82 -3.41 13.77
N PHE A 138 14.12 -4.51 13.50
CA PHE A 138 12.85 -4.46 12.75
C PHE A 138 11.62 -4.87 13.56
N GLY A 139 11.77 -5.50 14.73
CA GLY A 139 10.65 -6.05 15.49
C GLY A 139 9.63 -5.02 15.93
N LYS A 140 10.07 -3.81 16.32
CA LYS A 140 9.16 -2.69 16.65
C LYS A 140 8.46 -2.16 15.40
N SER A 141 9.22 -1.96 14.32
CA SER A 141 8.70 -1.47 13.05
C SER A 141 7.65 -2.42 12.47
N ALA A 142 7.89 -3.74 12.50
CA ALA A 142 6.94 -4.76 12.05
C ALA A 142 5.60 -4.65 12.78
N LYS A 143 5.63 -4.51 14.12
CA LYS A 143 4.41 -4.38 14.93
C LYS A 143 3.63 -3.11 14.62
N VAL A 144 4.33 -1.97 14.52
CA VAL A 144 3.69 -0.67 14.26
C VAL A 144 3.15 -0.59 12.84
N TYR A 145 3.95 -0.99 11.86
CA TYR A 145 3.56 -0.96 10.45
C TYR A 145 2.38 -1.89 10.17
N LEU A 146 2.36 -3.09 10.74
CA LEU A 146 1.27 -4.03 10.50
C LEU A 146 -0.09 -3.48 10.95
N ASN A 147 -0.14 -2.73 12.06
CA ASN A 147 -1.38 -2.09 12.50
C ASN A 147 -1.89 -1.05 11.49
N LEU A 148 -0.98 -0.26 10.90
CA LEU A 148 -1.31 0.71 9.86
C LEU A 148 -1.76 -0.01 8.59
N ALA A 149 -0.97 -0.97 8.13
CA ALA A 149 -1.19 -1.67 6.88
C ALA A 149 -2.51 -2.46 6.89
N GLU A 150 -2.86 -3.07 8.01
CA GLU A 150 -4.15 -3.78 8.16
C GLU A 150 -5.34 -2.83 8.02
N ALA A 151 -5.27 -1.63 8.60
CA ALA A 151 -6.31 -0.61 8.47
C ALA A 151 -6.43 -0.10 7.02
N GLU A 152 -5.30 0.13 6.35
CA GLU A 152 -5.27 0.57 4.94
C GLU A 152 -5.84 -0.49 4.00
N VAL A 153 -5.44 -1.76 4.17
CA VAL A 153 -5.99 -2.88 3.39
C VAL A 153 -7.48 -3.03 3.63
N MET A 154 -7.94 -2.91 4.88
CA MET A 154 -9.37 -2.99 5.20
C MET A 154 -10.16 -1.85 4.56
N LYS A 155 -9.66 -0.61 4.63
CA LYS A 155 -10.27 0.56 3.98
C LYS A 155 -10.45 0.32 2.47
N HIS A 156 -9.41 -0.15 1.79
CA HIS A 156 -9.45 -0.41 0.36
C HIS A 156 -10.34 -1.60 0.00
N SER A 157 -10.26 -2.69 0.75
CA SER A 157 -11.13 -3.85 0.59
C SER A 157 -12.60 -3.48 0.73
N ASN A 158 -12.95 -2.70 1.76
CA ASN A 158 -14.33 -2.28 2.00
C ASN A 158 -14.85 -1.38 0.88
N PHE A 159 -14.02 -0.47 0.36
CA PHE A 159 -14.38 0.37 -0.77
C PHE A 159 -14.67 -0.46 -2.03
N ILE A 160 -13.80 -1.42 -2.35
CA ILE A 160 -13.93 -2.27 -3.53
C ILE A 160 -15.16 -3.18 -3.41
N MET A 161 -15.30 -3.88 -2.28
CA MET A 161 -16.38 -4.84 -2.04
C MET A 161 -17.75 -4.18 -1.85
N GLY A 162 -17.76 -2.92 -1.43
CA GLY A 162 -18.98 -2.17 -1.15
C GLY A 162 -19.63 -1.54 -2.38
N MET A 163 -19.06 -1.72 -3.58
CA MET A 163 -19.51 -1.08 -4.80
C MET A 163 -19.63 -2.08 -5.94
N THR A 164 -20.66 -1.94 -6.78
CA THR A 164 -20.86 -2.77 -7.98
C THR A 164 -20.43 -2.05 -9.25
N ALA A 165 -20.27 -2.78 -10.35
CA ALA A 165 -19.88 -2.21 -11.63
C ALA A 165 -20.93 -1.24 -12.21
N GLU A 166 -22.21 -1.43 -11.89
CA GLU A 166 -23.29 -0.53 -12.34
C GLU A 166 -23.18 0.85 -11.69
N GLN A 167 -22.69 0.93 -10.46
CA GLN A 167 -22.54 2.18 -9.70
C GLN A 167 -21.44 3.09 -10.26
N ILE A 168 -20.67 2.66 -11.25
CA ILE A 168 -19.73 3.53 -11.99
C ILE A 168 -20.47 4.70 -12.63
N ALA A 169 -21.74 4.51 -13.02
CA ALA A 169 -22.56 5.59 -13.58
C ALA A 169 -22.65 6.80 -12.63
N ASP A 170 -22.62 6.59 -11.31
CA ASP A 170 -22.67 7.67 -10.31
C ASP A 170 -21.37 8.51 -10.26
N TYR A 171 -20.29 8.02 -10.85
CA TYR A 171 -18.99 8.71 -10.93
C TYR A 171 -18.75 9.42 -12.27
N LYS A 172 -19.68 9.26 -13.23
CA LYS A 172 -19.63 9.95 -14.52
C LYS A 172 -20.37 11.29 -14.41
N ALA A 173 -19.76 12.34 -14.94
CA ALA A 173 -20.33 13.69 -14.98
C ALA A 173 -21.41 13.83 -16.06
#